data_AF-A0A3B9X4Q9-F1
#
_entry.id   AF-A0A3B9X4Q9-F1
#
_cell.length_a   1.000
_cell.length_b   1.000
_cell.length_c   1.000
_cell.angle_alpha   90.00
_cell.angle_beta   90.00
_cell.angle_gamma   90.00
#
_symmetry.space_group_name_H-M   'P 1'
#
loop_
_entity.id
_entity.type
_entity.pdbx_description
1 polymer ?
#
loop_
_entity_poly.entity_id
_entity_poly.type
_entity_poly.pdbx_seq_one_letter_code
_entity_poly.pdbx_strand_id
1 'polypeptide(L)'
;MTNTANFHPSIELLNDFTQGKLATGMSVALSAHLELCEACQEKSSELESEAAKSWAKVADDQVTPDFSDMISAIVGQAQTSEQESAGKQERPPVNEIHMLHHSVTLPRVLAKAASQGLVWKRLAGGIKQASVILDNKTQCEFIYMTPGSQVPVHRHQGSEVTLVLDGSFSDELGHYKASDFMVRTKDNLHKPASEEGCLCFAVLDNPLTFTKGFAKLMNPFIGYKFRKALAARA
;
A
#
# COMPACT_ATOMS: atom_id res chain seq x y z
N MET A 1 19.57 -4.80 4.62
CA MET A 1 19.55 -4.18 5.95
C MET A 1 18.08 -4.08 6.33
N THR A 2 17.60 -4.93 7.23
CA THR A 2 16.21 -4.86 7.70
C THR A 2 16.10 -3.65 8.62
N ASN A 3 15.43 -2.60 8.16
CA ASN A 3 15.17 -1.42 8.98
C ASN A 3 14.07 -1.79 9.98
N THR A 4 14.37 -1.69 11.28
CA THR A 4 13.38 -1.96 12.33
C THR A 4 12.30 -0.87 12.30
N ALA A 5 11.10 -1.24 11.85
CA ALA A 5 9.91 -0.41 11.95
C ALA A 5 9.55 -0.19 13.44
N ASN A 6 9.14 1.03 13.77
CA ASN A 6 8.62 1.44 15.07
C ASN A 6 7.08 1.45 15.07
N PHE A 7 6.47 1.64 13.90
CA PHE A 7 5.01 1.71 13.74
C PHE A 7 4.52 0.57 12.85
N HIS A 8 3.52 -0.14 13.36
CA HIS A 8 3.01 -1.38 12.77
C HIS A 8 1.49 -1.28 12.54
N PRO A 9 0.95 -2.03 11.57
CA PRO A 9 -0.49 -2.25 11.46
C PRO A 9 -1.06 -2.89 12.73
N SER A 10 -2.35 -2.65 13.00
CA SER A 10 -3.05 -3.35 14.08
C SER A 10 -3.18 -4.85 13.77
N ILE A 11 -3.32 -5.66 14.82
CA ILE A 11 -3.58 -7.11 14.68
C ILE A 11 -4.86 -7.36 13.89
N GLU A 12 -5.88 -6.51 14.08
CA GLU A 12 -7.14 -6.57 13.34
C GLU A 12 -6.92 -6.39 11.83
N LEU A 13 -6.10 -5.41 11.44
CA LEU A 13 -5.77 -5.15 10.03
C LEU A 13 -4.96 -6.30 9.41
N LEU A 14 -4.00 -6.85 10.14
CA LEU A 14 -3.26 -8.05 9.72
C LEU A 14 -4.21 -9.24 9.52
N ASN A 15 -5.14 -9.45 10.44
CA ASN A 15 -6.10 -10.55 10.35
C ASN A 15 -7.10 -10.37 9.18
N ASP A 16 -7.54 -9.14 8.89
CA ASP A 16 -8.38 -8.89 7.72
C ASP A 16 -7.61 -9.10 6.41
N PHE A 17 -6.30 -8.85 6.40
CA PHE A 17 -5.42 -9.15 5.27
C PHE A 17 -5.28 -10.65 5.03
N THR A 18 -4.98 -11.44 6.07
CA THR A 18 -4.82 -12.91 5.93
C THR A 18 -6.12 -13.59 5.50
N GLN A 19 -7.27 -12.99 5.81
CA GLN A 19 -8.59 -13.46 5.38
C GLN A 19 -9.02 -12.90 4.00
N GLY A 20 -8.20 -12.07 3.34
CA GLY A 20 -8.50 -11.52 2.02
C GLY A 20 -9.66 -10.52 1.99
N LYS A 21 -9.94 -9.83 3.10
CA LYS A 21 -11.09 -8.90 3.21
C LYS A 21 -10.78 -7.48 2.73
N LEU A 22 -9.50 -7.13 2.63
CA LEU A 22 -9.07 -5.77 2.32
C LEU A 22 -9.18 -5.45 0.83
N ALA A 23 -9.37 -4.16 0.52
CA ALA A 23 -9.25 -3.66 -0.85
C ALA A 23 -7.81 -3.83 -1.36
N THR A 24 -7.65 -3.99 -2.67
CA THR A 24 -6.35 -4.28 -3.30
C THR A 24 -5.29 -3.25 -2.95
N GLY A 25 -5.63 -1.95 -2.94
CA GLY A 25 -4.70 -0.89 -2.53
C GLY A 25 -4.13 -1.11 -1.13
N MET A 26 -4.98 -1.45 -0.16
CA MET A 26 -4.58 -1.72 1.22
C MET A 26 -3.74 -3.01 1.31
N SER A 27 -4.15 -4.08 0.62
CA SER A 27 -3.40 -5.33 0.56
C SER A 27 -2.00 -5.12 -0.01
N VAL A 28 -1.84 -4.24 -1.01
CA VAL A 28 -0.54 -3.89 -1.59
C VAL A 28 0.34 -3.14 -0.58
N ALA A 29 -0.19 -2.14 0.14
CA ALA A 29 0.57 -1.42 1.16
C ALA A 29 1.01 -2.35 2.30
N LEU A 30 0.12 -3.25 2.76
CA LEU A 30 0.45 -4.19 3.83
C LEU A 30 1.47 -5.24 3.37
N SER A 31 1.31 -5.79 2.16
CA SER A 31 2.29 -6.72 1.57
C SER A 31 3.68 -6.09 1.46
N ALA A 32 3.75 -4.81 1.10
CA ALA A 32 5.00 -4.07 1.05
C ALA A 32 5.64 -3.92 2.44
N HIS A 33 4.84 -3.64 3.48
CA HIS A 33 5.32 -3.56 4.85
C HIS A 33 5.80 -4.92 5.39
N LEU A 34 5.10 -6.01 5.08
CA LEU A 34 5.51 -7.37 5.49
C LEU A 34 6.86 -7.78 4.89
N GLU A 35 7.22 -7.27 3.71
CA GLU A 35 8.56 -7.46 3.12
C GLU A 35 9.64 -6.65 3.83
N LEU A 36 9.27 -5.55 4.48
CA LEU A 36 10.18 -4.63 5.18
C LEU A 36 10.29 -4.91 6.69
N CYS A 37 9.33 -5.63 7.29
CA CYS A 37 9.20 -5.80 8.73
C CYS A 37 9.04 -7.27 9.15
N GLU A 38 10.11 -7.84 9.70
CA GLU A 38 10.14 -9.24 10.20
C GLU A 38 9.08 -9.50 11.28
N ALA A 39 8.90 -8.58 12.23
CA ALA A 39 7.90 -8.74 13.30
C ALA A 39 6.46 -8.86 12.77
N CYS A 40 6.10 -8.06 11.74
CA CYS A 40 4.78 -8.17 11.12
C CYS A 40 4.67 -9.40 10.21
N GLN A 41 5.77 -9.84 9.58
CA GLN A 41 5.83 -11.09 8.83
C GLN A 41 5.54 -12.29 9.72
N GLU A 42 6.19 -12.38 10.89
CA GLU A 42 5.96 -13.42 11.89
C GLU A 42 4.50 -13.41 12.35
N LYS A 43 3.97 -12.24 12.70
CA LYS A 43 2.58 -12.12 13.14
C LYS A 43 1.56 -12.51 12.07
N SER A 44 1.81 -12.16 10.80
CA SER A 44 0.94 -12.58 9.68
C SER A 44 0.95 -14.10 9.51
N SER A 45 2.14 -14.71 9.58
CA SER A 45 2.31 -16.17 9.48
C SER A 45 1.57 -16.92 10.59
N GLU A 46 1.60 -16.40 11.83
CA GLU A 46 0.82 -16.95 12.94
C GLU A 46 -0.70 -16.92 12.64
N LEU A 47 -1.21 -15.77 12.22
CA LEU A 47 -2.63 -15.58 11.89
C LEU A 47 -3.07 -16.48 10.72
N GLU A 48 -2.22 -16.64 9.69
CA GLU A 48 -2.45 -17.57 8.58
C GLU A 48 -2.51 -19.02 9.06
N SER A 49 -1.58 -19.43 9.94
CA SER A 49 -1.56 -20.78 10.54
C SER A 49 -2.84 -21.06 11.35
N GLU A 50 -3.32 -20.09 12.12
CA GLU A 50 -4.57 -20.19 12.87
C GLU A 50 -5.78 -20.31 11.94
N ALA A 51 -5.86 -19.48 10.89
CA ALA A 51 -6.92 -19.55 9.89
C ALA A 51 -6.93 -20.90 9.15
N ALA A 52 -5.76 -21.41 8.77
CA ALA A 52 -5.61 -22.71 8.11
C ALA A 52 -6.07 -23.87 9.01
N LYS A 53 -5.73 -23.85 10.31
CA LYS A 53 -6.20 -24.85 11.29
C LYS A 53 -7.72 -24.81 11.45
N SER A 54 -8.30 -23.61 11.47
CA SER A 54 -9.76 -23.44 11.55
C SER A 54 -10.44 -24.02 10.31
N TRP A 55 -9.93 -23.70 9.12
CA TRP A 55 -10.45 -24.20 7.86
C TRP A 55 -10.35 -25.73 7.74
N ALA A 56 -9.22 -26.32 8.13
CA ALA A 56 -9.01 -27.76 8.08
C ALA A 56 -10.01 -28.56 8.93
N LYS A 57 -10.44 -28.02 10.09
CA LYS A 57 -11.44 -28.68 10.95
C LYS A 57 -12.83 -28.75 10.32
N VAL A 58 -13.17 -27.79 9.44
CA VAL A 58 -14.49 -27.75 8.78
C VAL A 58 -14.59 -28.82 7.68
N ALA A 59 -13.46 -29.27 7.13
CA ALA A 59 -13.42 -30.23 6.03
C ALA A 59 -13.73 -31.68 6.44
N ASP A 60 -13.56 -32.03 7.72
CA ASP A 60 -13.74 -33.40 8.22
C ASP A 60 -15.22 -33.84 8.29
N ASP A 61 -16.16 -32.89 8.29
CA ASP A 61 -17.59 -33.14 8.51
C ASP A 61 -18.42 -33.30 7.22
N GLN A 62 -17.80 -33.37 6.03
CA GLN A 62 -18.54 -33.46 4.76
C GLN A 62 -18.31 -34.77 4.00
N VAL A 63 -19.41 -35.35 3.48
CA VAL A 63 -19.38 -36.42 2.48
C VAL A 63 -18.70 -35.87 1.23
N THR A 64 -17.54 -36.40 0.88
CA THR A 64 -16.78 -35.97 -0.29
C THR A 64 -17.39 -36.55 -1.57
N PRO A 65 -17.79 -35.71 -2.54
CA PRO A 65 -18.09 -36.17 -3.90
C PRO A 65 -16.87 -36.87 -4.53
N ASP A 66 -17.12 -37.75 -5.50
CA ASP A 66 -16.02 -38.29 -6.32
C ASP A 66 -15.48 -37.20 -7.25
N PHE A 67 -14.23 -36.80 -7.01
CA PHE A 67 -13.51 -35.79 -7.77
C PHE A 67 -12.43 -36.38 -8.70
N SER A 68 -12.40 -37.70 -8.90
CA SER A 68 -11.33 -38.39 -9.63
C SER A 68 -11.11 -37.84 -11.05
N ASP A 69 -12.19 -37.54 -11.77
CA ASP A 69 -12.12 -36.94 -13.12
C ASP A 69 -11.57 -35.51 -13.10
N MET A 70 -11.97 -34.71 -12.11
CA MET A 70 -11.48 -33.33 -11.94
C MET A 70 -9.98 -33.31 -11.60
N ILE A 71 -9.54 -34.19 -10.69
CA ILE A 71 -8.12 -34.34 -10.34
C ILE A 71 -7.32 -34.80 -11.55
N SER A 72 -7.82 -35.77 -12.31
CA SER A 72 -7.18 -36.26 -13.54
C SER A 72 -7.04 -35.15 -14.57
N ALA A 73 -8.07 -34.31 -14.73
CA ALA A 73 -8.02 -33.14 -15.60
C ALA A 73 -6.97 -32.11 -15.14
N ILE A 74 -6.84 -31.84 -13.84
CA ILE A 74 -5.84 -30.91 -13.28
C ILE A 74 -4.42 -31.44 -13.49
N VAL A 75 -4.16 -32.70 -13.14
CA VAL A 75 -2.83 -33.33 -13.30
C VAL A 75 -2.43 -33.46 -14.76
N GLY A 76 -3.39 -33.62 -15.66
CA GLY A 76 -3.17 -33.65 -17.11
C GLY A 76 -2.95 -32.27 -17.76
N GLN A 77 -3.08 -31.16 -17.03
CA GLN A 77 -2.77 -29.84 -17.57
C GLN A 77 -1.28 -29.71 -17.85
N ALA A 78 -0.93 -29.21 -19.04
CA ALA A 78 0.44 -28.88 -19.38
C ALA A 78 0.98 -27.86 -18.36
N GLN A 79 2.06 -28.22 -17.67
CA GLN A 79 2.76 -27.26 -16.83
C GLN A 79 3.38 -26.20 -17.74
N THR A 80 3.13 -24.93 -17.44
CA THR A 80 3.78 -23.82 -18.14
C THR A 80 5.28 -23.95 -17.97
N SER A 81 6.01 -24.07 -19.08
CA SER A 81 7.48 -24.06 -19.02
C SER A 81 7.98 -22.69 -18.54
N GLU A 82 9.12 -22.64 -17.86
CA GLU A 82 9.77 -21.37 -17.46
C GLU A 82 9.93 -20.40 -18.66
N GLN A 83 10.04 -20.95 -19.87
CA GLN A 83 10.17 -20.21 -21.13
C GLN A 83 8.85 -19.61 -21.64
N GLU A 84 7.69 -20.23 -21.40
CA GLU A 84 6.38 -19.68 -21.78
C GLU A 84 5.94 -18.54 -20.86
N SER A 85 6.34 -18.57 -19.58
CA SER A 85 6.17 -17.45 -18.65
C SER A 85 7.05 -16.24 -19.02
N ALA A 86 8.20 -16.47 -19.66
CA ALA A 86 9.11 -15.44 -20.14
C ALA A 86 8.68 -14.79 -21.48
N GLY A 87 7.66 -15.34 -22.17
CA GLY A 87 7.20 -14.88 -23.48
C GLY A 87 6.33 -13.62 -23.47
N LYS A 88 5.79 -13.22 -22.30
CA LYS A 88 5.33 -11.85 -22.10
C LYS A 88 6.57 -11.05 -21.72
N GLN A 89 7.04 -10.15 -22.59
CA GLN A 89 8.01 -9.12 -22.22
C GLN A 89 7.45 -8.29 -21.06
N GLU A 90 7.59 -8.77 -19.83
CA GLU A 90 7.51 -7.93 -18.65
C GLU A 90 8.71 -7.00 -18.76
N ARG A 91 8.45 -5.70 -18.91
CA ARG A 91 9.50 -4.70 -18.73
C ARG A 91 10.22 -5.03 -17.42
N PRO A 92 11.56 -4.92 -17.36
CA PRO A 92 12.27 -5.18 -16.11
C PRO A 92 11.57 -4.39 -15.01
N PRO A 93 11.23 -5.02 -13.88
CA PRO A 93 10.49 -4.34 -12.82
C PRO A 93 11.23 -3.06 -12.45
N VAL A 94 10.48 -1.98 -12.21
CA VAL A 94 11.04 -0.74 -11.68
C VAL A 94 11.42 -1.05 -10.23
N ASN A 95 12.60 -1.64 -10.07
CA ASN A 95 13.12 -2.04 -8.77
C ASN A 95 13.57 -0.82 -7.98
N GLU A 96 13.85 0.29 -8.65
CA GLU A 96 14.34 1.51 -8.05
C GLU A 96 13.51 2.72 -8.45
N ILE A 97 13.17 3.55 -7.48
CA ILE A 97 12.74 4.93 -7.73
C ILE A 97 13.97 5.83 -7.54
N HIS A 98 14.33 6.55 -8.61
CA HIS A 98 15.39 7.56 -8.54
C HIS A 98 14.85 8.84 -7.88
N MET A 99 15.44 9.16 -6.74
CA MET A 99 15.22 10.39 -5.99
C MET A 99 16.26 11.44 -6.41
N LEU A 100 16.25 12.61 -5.76
CA LEU A 100 17.17 13.70 -6.12
C LEU A 100 18.64 13.29 -6.00
N HIS A 101 19.01 12.56 -4.95
CA HIS A 101 20.41 12.28 -4.63
C HIS A 101 20.75 10.78 -4.55
N HIS A 102 19.75 9.89 -4.60
CA HIS A 102 19.93 8.44 -4.50
C HIS A 102 18.75 7.66 -5.10
N SER A 103 18.92 6.34 -5.27
CA SER A 103 17.86 5.41 -5.64
C SER A 103 17.29 4.72 -4.40
N VAL A 104 15.99 4.45 -4.41
CA VAL A 104 15.31 3.65 -3.39
C VAL A 104 14.83 2.35 -4.00
N THR A 105 15.27 1.22 -3.46
CA THR A 105 14.76 -0.10 -3.85
C THR A 105 13.35 -0.31 -3.31
N LEU A 106 12.42 -0.66 -4.18
CA LEU A 106 11.02 -0.88 -3.81
C LEU A 106 10.78 -2.32 -3.36
N PRO A 107 9.85 -2.53 -2.41
CA PRO A 107 9.27 -3.84 -2.17
C PRO A 107 8.67 -4.43 -3.44
N ARG A 108 8.74 -5.74 -3.64
CA ARG A 108 8.37 -6.42 -4.92
C ARG A 108 6.98 -6.03 -5.42
N VAL A 109 5.99 -5.96 -4.52
CA VAL A 109 4.61 -5.60 -4.88
C VAL A 109 4.50 -4.16 -5.40
N LEU A 110 5.28 -3.24 -4.85
CA LEU A 110 5.33 -1.84 -5.28
C LEU A 110 6.17 -1.67 -6.55
N ALA A 111 7.24 -2.45 -6.72
CA ALA A 111 7.99 -2.52 -7.97
C ALA A 111 7.11 -2.99 -9.13
N LYS A 112 6.26 -4.01 -8.88
CA LYS A 112 5.26 -4.47 -9.86
C LYS A 112 4.22 -3.39 -10.14
N ALA A 113 3.69 -2.73 -9.11
CA ALA A 113 2.73 -1.65 -9.25
C ALA A 113 3.30 -0.45 -10.04
N ALA A 114 4.60 -0.18 -9.90
CA ALA A 114 5.30 0.89 -10.62
C ALA A 114 5.81 0.48 -12.01
N SER A 115 5.74 -0.80 -12.40
CA SER A 115 6.36 -1.36 -13.62
C SER A 115 5.88 -0.73 -14.93
N GLN A 116 4.68 -0.15 -14.95
CA GLN A 116 4.15 0.55 -16.13
C GLN A 116 4.68 1.98 -16.29
N GLY A 117 5.44 2.46 -15.30
CA GLY A 117 5.97 3.82 -15.22
C GLY A 117 5.14 4.72 -14.32
N LEU A 118 5.81 5.66 -13.65
CA LEU A 118 5.20 6.62 -12.73
C LEU A 118 5.18 8.02 -13.36
N VAL A 119 3.99 8.64 -13.39
CA VAL A 119 3.85 10.03 -13.83
C VAL A 119 3.81 10.97 -12.62
N TRP A 120 4.96 11.55 -12.31
CA TRP A 120 5.11 12.46 -11.18
C TRP A 120 4.53 13.84 -11.47
N LYS A 121 3.69 14.33 -10.54
CA LYS A 121 3.11 15.67 -10.54
C LYS A 121 3.64 16.44 -9.35
N ARG A 122 4.10 17.67 -9.59
CA ARG A 122 4.50 18.59 -8.52
C ARG A 122 3.26 19.24 -7.93
N LEU A 123 3.17 19.20 -6.61
CA LEU A 123 2.19 19.89 -5.79
C LEU A 123 2.88 21.04 -5.02
N ALA A 124 2.07 21.87 -4.37
CA ALA A 124 2.57 22.94 -3.51
C ALA A 124 3.30 22.37 -2.27
N GLY A 125 4.16 23.19 -1.67
CA GLY A 125 4.82 22.86 -0.39
C GLY A 125 5.95 21.83 -0.49
N GLY A 126 6.53 21.61 -1.67
CA GLY A 126 7.62 20.65 -1.85
C GLY A 126 7.17 19.19 -2.00
N ILE A 127 5.89 18.97 -2.30
CA ILE A 127 5.32 17.63 -2.47
C ILE A 127 5.32 17.25 -3.94
N LYS A 128 5.72 16.02 -4.26
CA LYS A 128 5.49 15.38 -5.56
C LYS A 128 4.67 14.13 -5.34
N GLN A 129 3.75 13.83 -6.25
CA GLN A 129 2.92 12.63 -6.18
C GLN A 129 2.88 11.90 -7.52
N ALA A 130 2.83 10.57 -7.47
CA ALA A 130 2.56 9.72 -8.63
C ALA A 130 1.47 8.71 -8.28
N SER A 131 0.31 8.84 -8.93
CA SER A 131 -0.83 7.95 -8.67
C SER A 131 -0.62 6.58 -9.29
N VAL A 132 -1.08 5.55 -8.58
CA VAL A 132 -1.11 4.16 -9.03
C VAL A 132 -2.56 3.69 -9.02
N ILE A 133 -2.98 3.00 -10.07
CA ILE A 133 -4.34 2.44 -10.17
C ILE A 133 -4.25 0.96 -9.82
N LEU A 134 -4.79 0.58 -8.67
CA LEU A 134 -4.79 -0.80 -8.17
C LEU A 134 -6.21 -1.38 -8.10
N ASP A 135 -7.19 -0.53 -7.79
CA ASP A 135 -8.61 -0.87 -7.78
C ASP A 135 -9.47 0.39 -7.98
N ASN A 136 -10.79 0.23 -7.87
CA ASN A 136 -11.78 1.29 -7.94
C ASN A 136 -12.34 1.70 -6.56
N LYS A 137 -11.71 1.24 -5.47
CA LYS A 137 -12.14 1.49 -4.08
C LYS A 137 -11.21 2.44 -3.34
N THR A 138 -9.95 2.51 -3.75
CA THR A 138 -8.88 3.22 -3.06
C THR A 138 -8.15 4.18 -4.00
N GLN A 139 -7.60 5.24 -3.41
CA GLN A 139 -6.62 6.10 -4.06
C GLN A 139 -5.23 5.71 -3.56
N CYS A 140 -4.39 5.23 -4.46
CA CYS A 140 -3.03 4.80 -4.16
C CYS A 140 -2.02 5.73 -4.83
N GLU A 141 -0.98 6.12 -4.10
CA GLU A 141 0.00 7.07 -4.62
C GLU A 141 1.37 6.90 -3.96
N PHE A 142 2.42 7.09 -4.77
CA PHE A 142 3.73 7.44 -4.25
C PHE A 142 3.77 8.94 -3.96
N ILE A 143 4.26 9.30 -2.78
CA ILE A 143 4.44 10.68 -2.35
C ILE A 143 5.91 10.89 -2.05
N TYR A 144 6.51 11.91 -2.67
CA TYR A 144 7.84 12.38 -2.32
C TYR A 144 7.76 13.78 -1.71
N MET A 145 8.16 13.86 -0.46
CA MET A 145 8.41 15.07 0.30
C MET A 145 9.86 15.50 0.06
N THR A 146 10.10 16.65 -0.59
CA THR A 146 11.47 17.17 -0.72
C THR A 146 12.03 17.61 0.63
N PRO A 147 13.37 17.71 0.80
CA PRO A 147 13.95 18.30 2.02
C PRO A 147 13.33 19.67 2.35
N GLY A 148 13.03 19.90 3.62
CA GLY A 148 12.34 21.09 4.13
C GLY A 148 10.87 21.24 3.74
N SER A 149 10.25 20.23 3.13
CA SER A 149 8.85 20.30 2.73
C SER A 149 7.89 20.20 3.91
N GLN A 150 6.72 20.81 3.76
CA GLN A 150 5.67 20.77 4.77
C GLN A 150 4.29 20.78 4.11
N VAL A 151 3.44 19.86 4.56
CA VAL A 151 2.05 19.77 4.14
C VAL A 151 1.19 20.64 5.06
N PRO A 152 0.24 21.43 4.51
CA PRO A 152 -0.71 22.17 5.33
C PRO A 152 -1.51 21.24 6.26
N VAL A 153 -1.92 21.77 7.41
CA VAL A 153 -2.70 21.02 8.40
C VAL A 153 -3.99 20.48 7.77
N HIS A 154 -4.19 19.18 7.88
CA HIS A 154 -5.36 18.49 7.34
C HIS A 154 -5.82 17.35 8.24
N ARG A 155 -6.99 16.80 7.89
CA ARG A 155 -7.53 15.55 8.42
C ARG A 155 -8.09 14.74 7.27
N HIS A 156 -8.25 13.45 7.46
CA HIS A 156 -8.84 12.54 6.47
C HIS A 156 -10.37 12.45 6.63
N GLN A 157 -11.11 12.13 5.57
CA GLN A 157 -12.56 11.85 5.71
C GLN A 157 -12.84 10.38 6.04
N GLY A 158 -11.87 9.51 5.79
CA GLY A 158 -11.88 8.10 6.20
C GLY A 158 -10.50 7.70 6.70
N SER A 159 -9.99 6.56 6.27
CA SER A 159 -8.64 6.10 6.61
C SER A 159 -7.61 6.45 5.53
N GLU A 160 -6.44 6.90 5.98
CA GLU A 160 -5.21 6.99 5.20
C GLU A 160 -4.19 6.03 5.82
N VAL A 161 -3.62 5.16 5.00
CA VAL A 161 -2.40 4.45 5.32
C VAL A 161 -1.22 5.15 4.67
N THR A 162 -0.15 5.31 5.43
CA THR A 162 1.15 5.78 4.94
C THR A 162 2.22 4.76 5.32
N LEU A 163 2.91 4.21 4.33
CA LEU A 163 4.12 3.40 4.48
C LEU A 163 5.33 4.25 4.07
N VAL A 164 6.28 4.45 4.98
CA VAL A 164 7.55 5.12 4.63
C VAL A 164 8.47 4.12 3.94
N LEU A 165 8.92 4.46 2.74
CA LEU A 165 9.83 3.63 1.94
C LEU A 165 11.28 4.06 2.13
N ASP A 166 11.51 5.37 2.27
CA ASP A 166 12.84 5.95 2.45
C ASP A 166 12.77 7.34 3.11
N GLY A 167 13.84 7.70 3.82
CA GLY A 167 13.92 8.95 4.56
C GLY A 167 13.01 8.97 5.80
N SER A 168 12.53 10.16 6.15
CA SER A 168 11.67 10.35 7.32
C SER A 168 10.80 11.60 7.23
N PHE A 169 9.69 11.59 7.97
CA PHE A 169 8.88 12.76 8.21
C PHE A 169 8.39 12.79 9.66
N SER A 170 7.93 13.94 10.13
CA SER A 170 7.31 14.10 11.44
C SER A 170 6.00 14.86 11.34
N ASP A 171 5.13 14.59 12.30
CA ASP A 171 3.93 15.36 12.57
C ASP A 171 3.72 15.45 14.10
N GLU A 172 2.57 15.99 14.53
CA GLU A 172 2.22 16.15 15.93
C GLU A 172 2.11 14.82 16.71
N LEU A 173 2.01 13.68 16.02
CA LEU A 173 1.84 12.35 16.59
C LEU A 173 3.14 11.55 16.63
N GLY A 174 4.23 12.04 16.02
CA GLY A 174 5.53 11.38 16.11
C GLY A 174 6.48 11.66 14.94
N HIS A 175 7.53 10.84 14.90
CA HIS A 175 8.54 10.83 13.86
C HIS A 175 8.58 9.45 13.22
N TYR A 176 8.51 9.41 11.89
CA TYR A 176 8.33 8.20 11.09
C TYR A 176 9.49 8.06 10.13
N LYS A 177 10.08 6.86 10.09
CA LYS A 177 11.23 6.49 9.28
C LYS A 177 10.90 5.31 8.37
N ALA A 178 11.81 4.98 7.45
CA ALA A 178 11.66 3.84 6.55
C ALA A 178 11.16 2.57 7.26
N SER A 179 10.21 1.90 6.62
CA SER A 179 9.45 0.72 7.08
C SER A 179 8.29 1.01 8.05
N ASP A 180 8.14 2.22 8.59
CA ASP A 180 7.01 2.56 9.45
C ASP A 180 5.68 2.55 8.68
N PHE A 181 4.66 1.94 9.29
CA PHE A 181 3.31 1.85 8.77
C PHE A 181 2.34 2.59 9.69
N MET A 182 1.74 3.67 9.19
CA MET A 182 0.83 4.51 9.96
C MET A 182 -0.58 4.45 9.37
N VAL A 183 -1.56 4.26 10.25
CA VAL A 183 -2.97 4.48 9.92
C VAL A 183 -3.41 5.80 10.54
N ARG A 184 -4.06 6.65 9.75
CA ARG A 184 -4.65 7.92 10.17
C ARG A 184 -6.12 7.92 9.80
N THR A 185 -6.96 8.41 10.70
CA THR A 185 -8.41 8.50 10.52
C THR A 185 -8.86 9.97 10.53
N LYS A 186 -10.16 10.19 10.42
CA LYS A 186 -10.80 11.51 10.58
C LYS A 186 -10.49 12.23 11.90
N ASP A 187 -10.12 11.48 12.93
CA ASP A 187 -9.85 12.01 14.26
C ASP A 187 -8.41 12.51 14.40
N ASN A 188 -7.56 12.28 13.39
CA ASN A 188 -6.18 12.73 13.36
C ASN A 188 -6.06 14.04 12.57
N LEU A 189 -5.79 15.12 13.30
CA LEU A 189 -5.38 16.41 12.74
C LEU A 189 -3.86 16.47 12.75
N HIS A 190 -3.23 16.61 11.59
CA HIS A 190 -1.77 16.60 11.52
C HIS A 190 -1.17 17.51 10.44
N LYS A 191 0.12 17.82 10.59
CA LYS A 191 0.92 18.69 9.74
C LYS A 191 2.26 18.01 9.36
N PRO A 192 2.25 17.06 8.42
CA PRO A 192 3.46 16.37 8.00
C PRO A 192 4.55 17.32 7.51
N ALA A 193 5.78 17.15 7.98
CA ALA A 193 6.95 17.86 7.52
C ALA A 193 8.15 16.91 7.41
N SER A 194 9.04 17.14 6.44
CA SER A 194 10.24 16.33 6.26
C SER A 194 11.46 17.23 6.15
N GLU A 195 12.44 17.00 7.02
CA GLU A 195 13.69 17.77 7.05
C GLU A 195 14.62 17.32 5.92
N GLU A 196 14.88 16.02 5.83
CA GLU A 196 15.85 15.43 4.88
C GLU A 196 15.22 14.84 3.61
N GLY A 197 13.88 14.87 3.52
CA GLY A 197 13.10 14.26 2.45
C GLY A 197 12.56 12.88 2.83
N CYS A 198 11.43 12.51 2.21
CA CYS A 198 10.72 11.28 2.53
C CYS A 198 9.97 10.74 1.32
N LEU A 199 10.19 9.47 0.99
CA LEU A 199 9.40 8.73 0.02
C LEU A 199 8.41 7.83 0.76
N CYS A 200 7.13 7.96 0.43
CA CYS A 200 6.06 7.17 1.02
C CYS A 200 5.19 6.52 -0.07
N PHE A 201 4.52 5.43 0.30
CA PHE A 201 3.34 4.94 -0.40
C PHE A 201 2.10 5.18 0.47
N ALA A 202 1.11 5.85 -0.09
CA ALA A 202 -0.13 6.20 0.61
C ALA A 202 -1.34 5.52 -0.04
N VAL A 203 -2.28 5.09 0.81
CA VAL A 203 -3.57 4.49 0.40
C VAL A 203 -4.68 5.19 1.15
N LEU A 204 -5.61 5.78 0.42
CA LEU A 204 -6.77 6.48 0.97
C LEU A 204 -8.07 5.80 0.54
N ASP A 205 -8.98 5.58 1.49
CA ASP A 205 -10.35 5.12 1.18
C ASP A 205 -11.31 6.28 0.85
N ASN A 206 -10.98 7.50 1.29
CA ASN A 206 -11.77 8.71 1.16
C ASN A 206 -10.85 9.94 1.05
N PRO A 207 -11.32 11.06 0.48
CA PRO A 207 -10.47 12.22 0.26
C PRO A 207 -10.07 12.91 1.57
N LEU A 208 -8.89 13.54 1.58
CA LEU A 208 -8.48 14.44 2.65
C LEU A 208 -9.28 15.75 2.65
N THR A 209 -9.34 16.41 3.80
CA THR A 209 -9.95 17.73 3.99
C THR A 209 -8.99 18.66 4.74
N PHE A 210 -8.60 19.77 4.11
CA PHE A 210 -7.82 20.81 4.77
C PHE A 210 -8.68 21.54 5.81
N THR A 211 -8.12 21.75 7.01
CA THR A 211 -8.87 22.24 8.18
C THR A 211 -8.47 23.63 8.65
N LYS A 212 -7.43 24.25 8.08
CA LYS A 212 -6.95 25.58 8.48
C LYS A 212 -6.61 26.45 7.26
N GLY A 213 -6.79 27.77 7.42
CA GLY A 213 -6.36 28.80 6.47
C GLY A 213 -7.06 28.78 5.10
N PHE A 214 -6.43 29.44 4.12
CA PHE A 214 -6.92 29.54 2.73
C PHE A 214 -6.99 28.17 2.03
N ALA A 215 -6.24 27.16 2.52
CA ALA A 215 -6.27 25.80 2.01
C ALA A 215 -7.67 25.14 2.11
N LYS A 216 -8.53 25.57 3.05
CA LYS A 216 -9.94 25.12 3.13
C LYS A 216 -10.72 25.36 1.84
N LEU A 217 -10.40 26.42 1.10
CA LEU A 217 -11.11 26.79 -0.11
C LEU A 217 -10.89 25.76 -1.24
N MET A 218 -9.84 24.94 -1.16
CA MET A 218 -9.53 23.87 -2.11
C MET A 218 -10.32 22.59 -1.87
N ASN A 219 -10.98 22.43 -0.72
CA ASN A 219 -11.71 21.21 -0.35
C ASN A 219 -12.77 20.75 -1.38
N PRO A 220 -13.60 21.64 -1.97
CA PRO A 220 -14.56 21.23 -3.00
C PRO A 220 -13.89 20.61 -4.24
N PHE A 221 -12.72 21.12 -4.61
CA PHE A 221 -11.95 20.64 -5.75
C PHE A 221 -11.27 19.30 -5.48
N ILE A 222 -10.77 19.08 -4.26
CA ILE A 222 -10.17 17.81 -3.83
C ILE A 222 -11.23 16.71 -3.84
N GLY A 223 -12.40 16.96 -3.25
CA GLY A 223 -13.51 16.01 -3.26
C GLY A 223 -14.03 15.70 -4.66
N TYR A 224 -14.11 16.71 -5.55
CA TYR A 224 -14.46 16.48 -6.96
C TYR A 224 -13.42 15.62 -7.69
N LYS A 225 -12.12 15.93 -7.53
CA LYS A 225 -11.04 15.16 -8.14
C LYS A 225 -11.01 13.71 -7.65
N PHE A 226 -11.25 13.49 -6.37
CA PHE A 226 -11.35 12.14 -5.79
C PHE A 226 -12.47 11.32 -6.45
N ARG A 227 -13.69 11.86 -6.46
CA ARG A 227 -14.85 11.19 -7.09
C ARG A 227 -14.62 10.93 -8.57
N LYS A 228 -14.05 11.90 -9.29
CA LYS A 228 -13.74 11.74 -10.72
C LYS A 228 -12.66 10.69 -10.96
N ALA A 229 -11.64 10.63 -10.09
CA ALA A 229 -10.58 9.62 -10.18
C ALA A 229 -11.13 8.21 -9.97
N LEU A 230 -11.99 7.99 -8.98
CA LEU A 230 -12.64 6.68 -8.77
C LEU A 230 -13.63 6.33 -9.89
N ALA A 231 -14.47 7.27 -10.31
CA ALA A 231 -15.47 7.03 -11.36
C ALA A 231 -14.84 6.73 -12.74
N ALA A 232 -13.67 7.31 -13.05
CA ALA A 232 -12.94 7.00 -14.29
C ALA A 232 -12.25 5.63 -14.27
N ARG A 233 -12.32 4.90 -13.15
CA ARG A 233 -11.69 3.59 -12.92
C ARG A 233 -12.71 2.45 -12.73
N ALA A 234 -14.00 2.77 -12.74
CA ALA A 234 -15.11 1.82 -12.69
C ALA A 234 -15.58 1.49 -14.11
#